data_AF-A0A9D5MFV5-F1
#
_entry.id   AF-A0A9D5MFV5-F1
#
_cell.length_a   1.000
_cell.length_b   1.000
_cell.length_c   1.000
_cell.angle_alpha   90.00
_cell.angle_beta   90.00
_cell.angle_gamma   90.00
#
_symmetry.space_group_name_H-M   'P 1'
#
loop_
_entity.id
_entity.type
_entity.pdbx_description
1 polymer ?
#
loop_
_entity_poly.entity_id
_entity_poly.type
_entity_poly.pdbx_seq_one_letter_code
_entity_poly.pdbx_strand_id
1 'polypeptide(L)'
;MDYYGIKVPLNTNVTLCIKAIRKLLPLSISDVKKRVETGEYLCTFSQVITEEVDKAIEVYRALMDAGIDVQCFEHAECLENDRPFSFDLLQNWSRTCHEIEEEDY
;
A
#
# COMPACT_ATOMS: atom_id res chain seq x y z
N MET A 1 12.54 -10.50 -5.14
CA MET A 1 11.48 -9.75 -5.88
C MET A 1 11.33 -8.42 -5.17
N ASP A 2 11.22 -7.33 -5.92
CA ASP A 2 11.00 -6.02 -5.30
C ASP A 2 9.53 -5.93 -4.87
N TYR A 3 9.31 -5.84 -3.57
CA TYR A 3 7.99 -5.63 -3.00
C TYR A 3 7.86 -4.15 -2.65
N TYR A 4 6.63 -3.67 -2.63
CA TYR A 4 6.30 -2.32 -2.22
C TYR A 4 5.32 -2.41 -1.07
N GLY A 5 5.23 -1.37 -0.24
CA GLY A 5 4.31 -1.38 0.86
C GLY A 5 3.82 -0.01 1.26
N ILE A 6 2.64 -0.01 1.89
CA ILE A 6 2.01 1.19 2.42
C ILE A 6 2.22 1.21 3.92
N LYS A 7 2.76 2.32 4.43
CA LYS A 7 2.83 2.60 5.85
C LYS A 7 1.98 3.80 6.21
N VAL A 8 1.47 3.76 7.42
CA VAL A 8 0.83 4.90 8.08
C VAL A 8 1.80 5.51 9.08
N PRO A 9 1.81 6.85 9.25
CA PRO A 9 2.66 7.50 10.23
C PRO A 9 2.39 6.99 11.64
N LEU A 10 3.44 6.92 12.44
CA LEU A 10 3.31 6.66 13.88
C LEU A 10 2.36 7.70 14.51
N ASN A 11 1.59 7.27 15.51
CA ASN A 11 0.56 8.06 16.18
C ASN A 11 -0.68 8.38 15.34
N THR A 12 -0.84 7.78 14.16
CA THR A 12 -2.10 7.85 13.41
C THR A 12 -3.25 7.25 14.22
N ASN A 13 -4.45 7.84 14.11
CA ASN A 13 -5.64 7.30 14.76
C ASN A 13 -5.98 5.90 14.21
N VAL A 14 -5.63 4.87 14.97
CA VAL A 14 -5.81 3.46 14.63
C VAL A 14 -7.27 3.14 14.29
N THR A 15 -8.24 3.74 14.99
CA THR A 15 -9.67 3.49 14.73
C THR A 15 -10.08 3.98 13.36
N LEU A 16 -9.54 5.12 12.94
CA LEU A 16 -9.79 5.70 11.63
C LEU A 16 -9.08 4.89 10.53
N CYS A 17 -7.84 4.43 10.75
CA CYS A 17 -7.18 3.46 9.86
C CYS A 17 -8.05 2.21 9.66
N ILE A 18 -8.45 1.54 10.74
CA ILE A 18 -9.26 0.32 10.68
C ILE A 18 -10.54 0.56 9.87
N LYS A 19 -11.23 1.68 10.10
CA LYS A 19 -12.47 1.99 9.37
C LYS A 19 -12.24 2.12 7.87
N ALA A 20 -11.13 2.73 7.46
CA ALA A 20 -10.77 2.91 6.05
C ALA A 20 -10.46 1.59 5.35
N ILE A 21 -9.65 0.71 5.97
CA ILE A 21 -9.08 -0.45 5.26
C ILE A 21 -9.77 -1.79 5.55
N ARG A 22 -10.68 -1.90 6.54
CA ARG A 22 -11.29 -3.18 6.94
C ARG A 22 -12.05 -3.93 5.84
N LYS A 23 -12.47 -3.23 4.78
CA LYS A 23 -13.16 -3.83 3.63
C LYS A 23 -12.20 -4.27 2.52
N LEU A 24 -10.97 -3.75 2.55
CA LEU A 24 -9.97 -3.91 1.49
C LEU A 24 -8.92 -4.95 1.88
N LEU A 25 -8.57 -5.02 3.17
CA LEU A 25 -7.54 -5.91 3.70
C LEU A 25 -8.14 -6.93 4.66
N PRO A 26 -7.80 -8.23 4.52
CA PRO A 26 -8.24 -9.29 5.44
C PRO A 26 -7.39 -9.29 6.72
N LEU A 27 -7.18 -8.13 7.34
CA LEU A 27 -6.41 -7.97 8.57
C LEU A 27 -7.36 -7.90 9.77
N SER A 28 -6.96 -8.52 10.88
CA SER A 28 -7.68 -8.32 12.13
C SER A 28 -7.45 -6.91 12.67
N ILE A 29 -8.37 -6.44 13.52
CA ILE A 29 -8.23 -5.16 14.24
C ILE A 29 -6.89 -5.12 15.01
N SER A 30 -6.52 -6.24 15.63
CA SER A 30 -5.27 -6.37 16.38
C SER A 30 -4.04 -6.24 15.48
N ASP A 31 -4.07 -6.81 14.27
CA ASP A 31 -2.95 -6.72 13.32
C ASP A 31 -2.78 -5.30 12.79
N VAL A 32 -3.88 -4.64 12.41
CA VAL A 32 -3.85 -3.24 11.97
C VAL A 32 -3.28 -2.36 13.08
N LYS A 33 -3.78 -2.54 14.31
CA LYS A 33 -3.29 -1.79 15.48
C LYS A 33 -1.79 -1.99 15.67
N LYS A 34 -1.32 -3.24 15.69
CA LYS A 34 0.10 -3.56 15.84
C LYS A 34 0.93 -2.86 14.77
N ARG A 35 0.53 -2.99 13.49
CA ARG A 35 1.28 -2.42 12.36
C ARG A 35 1.36 -0.90 12.40
N VAL A 36 0.27 -0.22 12.78
CA VAL A 36 0.25 1.24 12.96
C VAL A 36 1.17 1.67 14.12
N GLU A 37 1.16 0.92 15.22
CA GLU A 37 1.96 1.23 16.42
C GLU A 37 3.46 0.93 16.23
N THR A 38 3.81 -0.07 15.41
CA THR A 38 5.20 -0.45 15.12
C THR A 38 5.78 0.19 13.87
N GLY A 39 4.96 0.88 13.06
CA GLY A 39 5.39 1.42 11.76
C GLY A 39 5.67 0.34 10.71
N GLU A 40 5.10 -0.86 10.89
CA GLU A 40 5.13 -1.94 9.91
C GLU A 40 4.20 -1.65 8.72
N TYR A 41 4.41 -2.38 7.63
CA TYR A 41 3.58 -2.31 6.44
C TYR A 41 2.13 -2.75 6.71
N LEU A 42 1.17 -1.90 6.36
CA LEU A 42 -0.25 -2.26 6.36
C LEU A 42 -0.55 -3.27 5.27
N CYS A 43 0.00 -3.08 4.08
CA CYS A 43 -0.04 -4.06 3.00
C CYS A 43 1.25 -3.98 2.20
N THR A 44 1.57 -5.09 1.56
CA THR A 44 2.66 -5.21 0.59
C THR A 44 2.12 -5.71 -0.73
N PHE A 45 2.75 -5.33 -1.83
CA PHE A 45 2.35 -5.71 -3.19
C PHE A 45 3.57 -5.81 -4.10
N SER A 46 3.45 -6.65 -5.13
CA SER A 46 4.42 -6.79 -6.20
C SER A 46 4.09 -5.84 -7.35
N GLN A 47 5.09 -5.11 -7.86
CA GLN A 47 4.90 -4.23 -9.03
C GLN A 47 4.55 -4.96 -10.33
N VAL A 48 4.74 -6.29 -10.38
CA VAL A 48 4.46 -7.09 -11.58
C VAL A 48 3.11 -7.80 -11.52
N ILE A 49 2.34 -7.63 -10.44
CA ILE A 49 1.01 -8.24 -10.30
C ILE A 49 -0.03 -7.12 -10.26
N THR A 50 -0.71 -6.90 -11.38
CA THR A 50 -1.70 -5.82 -11.59
C THR A 50 -2.74 -5.74 -10.47
N GLU A 51 -3.32 -6.88 -10.09
CA GLU A 51 -4.33 -6.96 -9.01
C GLU A 51 -3.78 -6.48 -7.65
N GLU A 52 -2.51 -6.75 -7.34
CA GLU A 52 -1.91 -6.30 -6.09
C GLU A 52 -1.62 -4.80 -6.11
N VAL A 53 -1.22 -4.26 -7.26
CA VAL A 53 -1.00 -2.82 -7.49
C VAL A 53 -2.32 -2.06 -7.35
N ASP A 54 -3.39 -2.52 -8.00
CA ASP A 54 -4.71 -1.88 -7.94
C ASP A 54 -5.26 -1.88 -6.52
N LYS A 55 -5.13 -3.01 -5.81
CA LYS A 55 -5.51 -3.10 -4.41
C LYS A 55 -4.71 -2.15 -3.51
N ALA A 56 -3.42 -1.97 -3.77
CA ALA A 56 -2.62 -0.99 -3.05
C ALA A 56 -3.09 0.45 -3.32
N ILE A 57 -3.46 0.76 -4.56
CA ILE A 57 -4.04 2.06 -4.93
C ILE A 57 -5.36 2.30 -4.18
N GLU A 58 -6.24 1.30 -4.10
CA GLU A 58 -7.49 1.41 -3.34
C GLU A 58 -7.24 1.65 -1.85
N VAL A 59 -6.31 0.91 -1.24
CA VAL A 59 -5.94 1.09 0.17
C VAL A 59 -5.37 2.48 0.42
N TYR A 60 -4.47 2.95 -0.45
CA TYR A 60 -3.90 4.29 -0.35
C TYR A 60 -4.98 5.37 -0.40
N ARG A 61 -5.86 5.31 -1.40
CA ARG A 61 -6.97 6.27 -1.56
C ARG A 61 -7.91 6.24 -0.36
N ALA A 62 -8.31 5.06 0.12
CA ALA A 62 -9.19 4.95 1.27
C ALA A 62 -8.60 5.58 2.54
N LEU A 63 -7.27 5.47 2.73
CA LEU A 63 -6.57 6.09 3.85
C LEU A 63 -6.48 7.62 3.69
N MET A 64 -6.16 8.10 2.48
CA MET A 64 -6.12 9.54 2.17
C MET A 64 -7.50 10.20 2.30
N ASP A 65 -8.55 9.56 1.80
CA ASP A 65 -9.94 10.05 1.90
C ASP A 65 -10.43 10.12 3.35
N ALA A 66 -9.86 9.29 4.22
CA ALA A 66 -10.10 9.34 5.67
C ALA A 66 -9.30 10.45 6.36
N GLY A 67 -8.39 11.13 5.65
CA GLY A 67 -7.52 12.18 6.19
C GLY A 67 -6.23 11.67 6.82
N ILE A 68 -5.78 10.46 6.44
CA ILE A 68 -4.52 9.88 6.90
C ILE A 68 -3.44 10.14 5.85
N ASP A 69 -2.35 10.79 6.26
CA ASP A 69 -1.18 11.03 5.42
C ASP A 69 -0.35 9.75 5.26
N VAL A 70 -0.65 8.96 4.24
CA VAL A 70 0.01 7.66 3.98
C VAL A 70 1.24 7.79 3.10
N GLN A 71 2.23 6.95 3.38
CA GLN A 71 3.49 6.89 2.63
C GLN A 71 3.69 5.51 2.00
N CYS A 72 4.14 5.51 0.75
CA CYS A 72 4.51 4.30 0.03
C CYS A 72 6.02 4.10 0.06
N PHE A 73 6.46 2.86 0.25
CA PHE A 73 7.88 2.51 0.28
C PHE A 73 8.18 1.33 -0.63
N GLU A 74 9.34 1.40 -1.27
CA GLU A 74 9.99 0.28 -1.92
C GLU A 74 10.68 -0.57 -0.85
N HIS A 75 10.31 -1.84 -0.82
CA HIS A 75 10.86 -2.90 0.02
C HIS A 75 11.54 -3.94 -0.87
N ALA A 76 12.78 -3.66 -1.26
CA ALA A 76 13.62 -4.68 -1.87
C ALA A 76 14.37 -5.45 -0.76
N GLU A 77 14.41 -6.78 -0.86
CA GLU A 77 15.17 -7.64 0.07
C GLU A 77 16.67 -7.26 0.16
N CYS A 78 17.18 -6.52 -0.84
CA CYS A 78 18.56 -6.03 -0.89
C CYS A 78 18.75 -4.60 -0.36
N LEU A 79 17.67 -3.91 0.03
CA LEU A 79 17.76 -2.57 0.61
C LEU A 79 17.83 -2.69 2.13
N GLU A 80 18.93 -2.21 2.71
CA GLU A 80 19.06 -2.07 4.17
C GLU A 80 18.06 -1.07 4.77
N ASN A 81 17.42 -0.24 3.93
CA ASN A 81 16.45 0.77 4.34
C ASN A 81 15.31 0.91 3.33
N ASP A 82 14.09 1.12 3.85
CA ASP A 82 12.91 1.43 3.03
C ASP A 82 13.14 2.75 2.27
N ARG A 83 12.83 2.76 0.97
CA ARG A 83 12.92 3.98 0.15
C ARG A 83 11.52 4.52 -0.11
N PRO A 84 11.23 5.78 0.28
CA PRO A 84 9.94 6.37 -0.05
C PRO A 84 9.83 6.51 -1.57
N PHE A 85 8.65 6.22 -2.12
CA PHE A 85 8.34 6.47 -3.52
C PHE A 85 6.98 7.14 -3.65
N SER A 86 6.76 7.85 -4.77
CA SER A 86 5.54 8.64 -4.96
C SER A 86 4.36 7.79 -5.38
N PHE A 87 3.16 8.14 -4.89
CA PHE A 87 1.91 7.54 -5.34
C PHE A 87 1.65 7.71 -6.85
N ASP A 88 2.15 8.79 -7.47
CA ASP A 88 2.04 8.98 -8.92
C ASP A 88 2.78 7.87 -9.72
N LEU A 89 3.90 7.39 -9.19
CA LEU A 89 4.62 6.25 -9.78
C LEU A 89 3.78 4.96 -9.65
N LEU A 90 3.11 4.77 -8.52
CA LEU A 90 2.22 3.63 -8.32
C LEU A 90 1.08 3.61 -9.35
N GLN A 91 0.45 4.76 -9.57
CA GLN A 91 -0.62 4.90 -10.56
C GLN A 91 -0.14 4.68 -11.98
N ASN A 92 1.05 5.18 -12.31
CA ASN A 92 1.66 4.93 -13.62
C ASN A 92 1.93 3.44 -13.85
N TRP A 93 2.38 2.69 -12.84
CA TRP A 93 2.56 1.24 -12.96
C TRP A 93 1.25 0.50 -13.21
N SER A 94 0.19 0.78 -12.44
CA SER A 94 -1.13 0.20 -12.70
C SER A 94 -1.54 0.41 -14.16
N ARG A 95 -1.42 1.65 -14.68
CA ARG A 95 -1.75 1.94 -16.09
C ARG A 95 -0.89 1.13 -17.06
N THR A 96 0.42 1.08 -16.88
CA THR A 96 1.31 0.30 -17.77
C THR A 96 0.99 -1.19 -17.74
N CYS A 97 0.67 -1.75 -16.56
CA CYS A 97 0.27 -3.15 -16.45
C CYS A 97 -1.01 -3.45 -17.23
N HIS A 98 -2.04 -2.59 -17.11
CA HIS A 98 -3.29 -2.72 -17.88
C HIS A 98 -3.07 -2.56 -19.40
N GLU A 99 -2.22 -1.63 -19.83
CA GLU A 99 -1.88 -1.45 -21.26
C GLU A 99 -1.21 -2.69 -21.87
N ILE A 100 -0.32 -3.36 -21.12
CA ILE A 100 0.35 -4.59 -21.59
C ILE A 100 -0.64 -5.76 -21.66
N GLU A 101 -1.50 -5.91 -20.65
CA GLU A 101 -2.53 -6.95 -20.65
C GLU A 101 -3.53 -6.78 -21.80
N GLU A 102 -3.84 -5.55 -22.22
CA GLU A 102 -4.70 -5.28 -23.38
C GLU A 102 -4.02 -5.55 -24.74
N GLU A 103 -2.69 -5.40 -24.84
CA GLU A 103 -1.94 -5.68 -26.07
C GLU A 103 -1.71 -7.18 -26.33
N ASP A 104 -1.77 -8.01 -25.29
CA ASP A 104 -1.59 -9.47 -25.37
C ASP A 104 -2.88 -10.25 -25.75
N TYR A 105 -4.00 -9.56 -26.03
CA TYR A 105 -5.31 -10.12 -26.45
C TYR A 105 -5.70 -9.77 -27.90
#